data_AF-A0A316EAZ9-F1
#
_entry.id   AF-A0A316EAZ9-F1
#
_cell.length_a   1.000
_cell.length_b   1.000
_cell.length_c   1.000
_cell.angle_alpha   90.00
_cell.angle_beta   90.00
_cell.angle_gamma   90.00
#
_symmetry.space_group_name_H-M   'P 1'
#
loop_
_entity.id
_entity.type
_entity.pdbx_description
1 polymer ?
#
loop_
_entity_poly.entity_id
_entity_poly.type
_entity_poly.pdbx_seq_one_letter_code
_entity_poly.pdbx_strand_id
1 'polypeptide(L)'
;MTLAWYGHLQFKNFTSLKSLGLFSIVLISWGLAFFEYIFQVPANKLGFKENGGPFSMFELKTIQEAISLIVFALMTTFVFKTEKMAWNHLVGFLLIVLAVFVIFKKW
;
A
#
# COMPACT_ATOMS: atom_id res chain seq x y z
N MET A 1 0.56 2.77 -2.14
CA MET A 1 1.48 2.70 -3.29
C MET A 1 2.01 1.28 -3.35
N THR A 2 1.19 0.35 -3.81
CA THR A 2 1.52 -1.09 -3.77
C THR A 2 1.88 -1.59 -5.15
N LEU A 3 1.13 -1.17 -6.18
CA LEU A 3 1.34 -1.64 -7.54
C LEU A 3 2.57 -1.01 -8.18
N ALA A 4 2.78 0.30 -8.01
CA ALA A 4 3.96 0.97 -8.53
C ALA A 4 5.28 0.39 -7.97
N TRP A 5 5.26 -0.01 -6.69
CA TRP A 5 6.45 -0.49 -6.00
C TRP A 5 6.73 -1.97 -6.22
N TYR A 6 5.70 -2.82 -6.20
CA TYR A 6 5.86 -4.28 -6.24
C TYR A 6 5.40 -4.93 -7.55
N GLY A 7 4.58 -4.26 -8.34
CA GLY A 7 4.00 -4.82 -9.58
C GLY A 7 5.07 -5.25 -10.59
N HIS A 8 6.15 -4.47 -10.71
CA HIS A 8 7.23 -4.79 -11.63
C HIS A 8 7.98 -6.10 -11.30
N LEU A 9 7.96 -6.52 -10.03
CA LEU A 9 8.57 -7.79 -9.61
C LEU A 9 7.84 -9.00 -10.20
N GLN A 10 6.60 -8.82 -10.66
CA GLN A 10 5.83 -9.84 -11.37
C GLN A 10 5.93 -9.77 -12.89
N PHE A 11 6.56 -8.73 -13.46
CA PHE A 11 6.68 -8.59 -14.91
C PHE A 11 7.44 -9.76 -15.56
N LYS A 12 8.31 -10.43 -14.80
CA LYS A 12 8.99 -11.67 -15.19
C LYS A 12 8.04 -12.81 -15.58
N ASN A 13 6.81 -12.80 -15.06
CA ASN A 13 5.79 -13.82 -15.34
C ASN A 13 4.99 -13.53 -16.61
N PHE A 14 5.12 -12.32 -17.19
CA PHE A 14 4.47 -11.94 -18.44
C PHE A 14 5.50 -11.94 -19.57
N THR A 15 5.28 -12.78 -20.59
CA THR A 15 6.22 -12.97 -21.71
C THR A 15 6.62 -11.65 -22.38
N SER A 16 5.70 -10.69 -22.49
CA SER A 16 5.94 -9.37 -23.11
C SER A 16 6.66 -8.36 -22.20
N LEU A 17 6.67 -8.57 -20.88
CA LEU A 17 7.25 -7.64 -19.90
C LEU A 17 8.57 -8.16 -19.29
N LYS A 18 8.95 -9.39 -19.62
CA LYS A 18 10.12 -10.08 -19.04
C LYS A 18 11.47 -9.47 -19.43
N SER A 19 11.58 -8.85 -20.62
CA SER A 19 12.82 -8.25 -21.13
C SER A 19 12.90 -6.73 -20.95
N LEU A 20 12.02 -6.14 -20.13
CA LEU A 20 12.03 -4.70 -19.90
C LEU A 20 13.30 -4.29 -19.16
N GLY A 21 14.02 -3.31 -19.71
CA GLY A 21 15.13 -2.66 -19.04
C GLY A 21 14.66 -1.83 -17.85
N LEU A 22 15.58 -1.53 -16.92
CA LEU A 22 15.30 -0.76 -15.70
C LEU A 22 14.63 0.59 -15.98
N PHE A 23 15.02 1.26 -17.07
CA PHE A 23 14.41 2.53 -17.49
C PHE A 23 12.91 2.38 -17.80
N SER A 24 12.52 1.35 -18.56
CA SER A 24 11.12 1.09 -18.87
C SER A 24 10.32 0.70 -17.62
N ILE A 25 10.93 -0.06 -16.71
CA ILE A 25 10.31 -0.42 -15.42
C ILE A 25 10.01 0.83 -14.60
N VAL A 26 10.95 1.78 -14.51
CA VAL A 26 10.76 3.04 -13.77
C VAL A 26 9.62 3.85 -14.40
N LEU A 27 9.57 3.99 -15.72
CA LEU A 27 8.50 4.72 -16.40
C LEU A 27 7.11 4.11 -16.18
N ILE A 28 7.00 2.79 -16.28
CA ILE A 28 5.74 2.09 -15.99
C ILE A 28 5.35 2.29 -14.53
N SER A 29 6.31 2.20 -13.61
CA SER A 29 6.07 2.38 -12.17
C SER A 29 5.61 3.81 -11.85
N TRP A 30 6.18 4.83 -12.50
CA TRP A 30 5.70 6.22 -12.40
C TRP A 30 4.30 6.40 -12.96
N GLY A 31 3.98 5.77 -14.10
CA GLY A 31 2.63 5.76 -14.64
C GLY A 31 1.61 5.15 -13.66
N LEU A 32 1.95 4.02 -13.04
CA LEU A 32 1.12 3.41 -11.99
C LEU A 32 0.99 4.30 -10.75
N ALA A 33 2.10 4.89 -10.29
CA ALA A 33 2.11 5.77 -9.13
C ALA A 33 1.20 6.99 -9.34
N PHE A 34 1.17 7.55 -10.55
CA PHE A 34 0.25 8.64 -10.90
C PHE A 34 -1.21 8.25 -10.62
N PHE A 35 -1.67 7.08 -11.10
CA PHE A 35 -3.02 6.61 -10.83
C PHE A 35 -3.28 6.33 -9.35
N GLU A 36 -2.31 5.75 -8.64
CA GLU A 36 -2.44 5.54 -7.19
C GLU A 36 -2.56 6.88 -6.44
N TYR A 37 -1.86 7.94 -6.88
CA TYR A 37 -1.93 9.27 -6.29
C TYR A 37 -3.24 10.00 -6.56
N ILE A 38 -3.87 9.79 -7.72
CA ILE A 38 -5.19 10.37 -8.04
C ILE A 38 -6.21 10.07 -6.93
N PHE A 39 -6.12 8.90 -6.29
CA PHE A 39 -7.02 8.53 -5.20
C PHE A 39 -6.45 8.87 -3.82
N GLN A 40 -5.17 8.60 -3.59
CA GLN A 40 -4.55 8.79 -2.26
C GLN A 40 -4.48 10.26 -1.86
N VAL A 41 -4.16 11.17 -2.79
CA VAL A 41 -3.98 12.59 -2.45
C VAL A 41 -5.32 13.25 -2.06
N PRO A 42 -6.41 13.11 -2.83
CA PRO A 42 -7.71 13.65 -2.43
C PRO A 42 -8.25 13.00 -1.15
N ALA A 43 -8.10 11.68 -0.98
CA ALA A 43 -8.55 10.99 0.23
C ALA A 43 -7.84 11.53 1.48
N ASN A 44 -6.51 11.70 1.41
CA ASN A 44 -5.71 12.27 2.50
C ASN A 44 -6.12 13.73 2.76
N LYS A 45 -6.36 14.52 1.71
CA LYS A 45 -6.76 15.91 1.84
C LYS A 45 -8.14 16.07 2.49
N LEU A 46 -9.12 15.25 2.10
CA LEU A 46 -10.49 15.25 2.64
C LEU A 46 -10.54 14.77 4.09
N GLY A 47 -9.69 13.81 4.45
CA GLY A 47 -9.64 13.28 5.82
C GLY A 47 -8.93 14.22 6.82
N PHE A 48 -8.16 15.20 6.35
CA PHE A 48 -7.31 16.03 7.20
C PHE A 48 -8.10 17.09 7.96
N LYS A 49 -7.84 17.19 9.26
CA LYS A 49 -8.55 18.06 10.21
C LYS A 49 -8.59 19.53 9.79
N GLU A 50 -7.48 20.06 9.27
CA GLU A 50 -7.42 21.47 8.84
C GLU A 50 -8.23 21.75 7.57
N ASN A 51 -8.55 20.71 6.79
CA ASN A 51 -9.40 20.81 5.60
C ASN A 51 -10.88 20.47 5.92
N GLY A 52 -11.26 20.38 7.19
CA GLY A 52 -12.62 20.02 7.63
C GLY A 52 -12.86 18.53 7.82
N GLY A 53 -11.83 17.68 7.70
CA GLY A 53 -11.90 16.25 7.97
C GLY A 53 -11.83 15.90 9.47
N PRO A 54 -12.00 14.61 9.84
CA PRO A 54 -12.02 14.20 11.23
C PRO A 54 -10.63 13.84 11.81
N PHE A 55 -9.60 13.67 10.97
CA PHE A 55 -8.34 13.04 11.36
C PHE A 55 -7.16 14.00 11.38
N SER A 56 -6.29 13.88 12.39
CA SER A 56 -4.97 14.53 12.43
C SER A 56 -4.01 13.93 11.40
N MET A 57 -2.89 14.61 11.15
CA MET A 57 -1.85 14.12 10.22
C MET A 57 -1.30 12.75 10.64
N PHE A 58 -1.12 12.53 11.94
CA PHE A 58 -0.65 11.24 12.48
C PHE A 58 -1.68 10.13 12.24
N GLU A 59 -2.95 10.36 12.57
CA GLU A 59 -4.03 9.39 12.35
C GLU A 59 -4.18 9.02 10.87
N LEU A 60 -4.10 9.99 9.96
CA LEU A 60 -4.14 9.75 8.52
C LEU A 60 -2.98 8.88 8.04
N LYS A 61 -1.75 9.19 8.49
CA LYS A 61 -0.57 8.39 8.10
C LYS A 61 -0.69 6.96 8.61
N THR A 62 -1.17 6.78 9.83
CA THR A 62 -1.41 5.46 10.43
C THR A 62 -2.45 4.67 9.64
N ILE A 63 -3.59 5.28 9.29
CA ILE A 63 -4.60 4.63 8.43
C ILE A 63 -3.97 4.24 7.09
N GLN A 64 -3.21 5.13 6.47
CA GLN A 64 -2.58 4.86 5.18
C GLN A 64 -1.61 3.67 5.24
N GLU A 65 -0.78 3.58 6.28
CA GLU A 65 0.14 2.45 6.46
C GLU A 65 -0.61 1.14 6.71
N ALA A 66 -1.65 1.16 7.55
CA ALA A 66 -2.50 0.00 7.77
C ALA A 66 -3.13 -0.50 6.46
N ILE A 67 -3.73 0.40 5.67
CA ILE A 67 -4.29 0.07 4.35
C ILE A 67 -3.21 -0.47 3.42
N SER A 68 -2.05 0.18 3.34
CA SER A 68 -0.94 -0.23 2.46
C SER A 68 -0.47 -1.65 2.77
N LEU A 69 -0.30 -1.97 4.06
CA LEU A 69 0.12 -3.30 4.51
C LEU A 69 -0.95 -4.37 4.27
N ILE A 70 -2.22 -4.06 4.49
CA ILE A 70 -3.34 -4.98 4.19
C ILE A 70 -3.41 -5.24 2.68
N VAL A 71 -3.37 -4.20 1.85
CA VAL A 71 -3.40 -4.35 0.39
C VAL A 71 -2.17 -5.12 -0.10
N PHE A 72 -0.99 -4.84 0.45
CA PHE A 72 0.23 -5.59 0.14
C PHE A 72 0.09 -7.07 0.49
N ALA A 73 -0.45 -7.41 1.66
CA ALA A 73 -0.71 -8.78 2.09
C ALA A 73 -1.64 -9.55 1.16
N LEU A 74 -2.74 -8.92 0.78
CA LEU A 74 -3.71 -9.50 -0.14
C LEU A 74 -3.10 -9.66 -1.53
N MET A 75 -2.37 -8.65 -2.02
CA MET A 75 -1.66 -8.72 -3.29
C MET A 75 -0.64 -9.85 -3.33
N THR A 76 0.22 -9.98 -2.30
CA THR A 76 1.25 -11.03 -2.29
C THR A 76 0.63 -12.43 -2.23
N THR A 77 -0.45 -12.59 -1.46
CA THR A 77 -1.09 -13.90 -1.25
C THR A 77 -1.94 -14.32 -2.45
N PHE A 78 -2.81 -13.44 -2.95
CA PHE A 78 -3.82 -13.79 -3.95
C PHE A 78 -3.40 -13.51 -5.39
N VAL A 79 -2.74 -12.37 -5.63
CA VAL A 79 -2.39 -11.91 -6.99
C VAL A 79 -1.04 -12.47 -7.41
N PHE A 80 -0.03 -12.29 -6.55
CA PHE A 80 1.33 -12.69 -6.85
C PHE A 80 1.56 -14.17 -6.57
N LYS A 81 0.79 -14.76 -5.64
CA LYS A 81 0.89 -16.17 -5.22
C LYS A 81 2.33 -16.59 -4.90
N THR A 82 3.17 -15.63 -4.51
CA THR A 82 4.61 -15.84 -4.31
C THR A 82 4.89 -16.50 -2.97
N GLU A 83 4.16 -16.10 -1.94
CA GLU A 83 4.40 -16.51 -0.56
C GLU A 83 3.14 -17.15 0.02
N LYS A 84 3.30 -18.28 0.71
CA LYS A 84 2.21 -18.86 1.52
C LYS A 84 2.06 -17.99 2.77
N MET A 85 0.83 -17.64 3.16
CA MET A 85 0.60 -16.96 4.43
C MET A 85 1.12 -17.83 5.58
N ALA A 86 2.21 -17.39 6.19
CA ALA A 86 2.77 -18.00 7.38
C ALA A 86 2.14 -17.37 8.64
N TRP A 87 2.18 -18.09 9.75
CA TRP A 87 1.53 -17.68 11.00
C TRP A 87 2.03 -16.33 11.53
N ASN A 88 3.32 -16.06 11.35
CA ASN A 88 3.95 -14.78 11.67
C ASN A 88 3.35 -13.59 10.88
N HIS A 89 2.88 -13.79 9.64
CA HIS A 89 2.19 -12.72 8.89
C HIS A 89 0.87 -12.35 9.56
N LEU A 90 0.12 -13.34 10.04
CA LEU A 90 -1.15 -13.13 10.72
C LEU A 90 -0.96 -12.40 12.06
N VAL A 91 0.07 -12.80 12.82
CA VAL A 91 0.49 -12.06 14.04
C VAL A 91 0.91 -10.63 13.69
N GLY A 92 1.66 -10.44 12.62
CA GLY A 92 2.04 -9.11 12.13
C GLY A 92 0.83 -8.22 11.82
N PHE A 93 -0.20 -8.73 11.14
CA PHE A 93 -1.44 -7.98 10.91
C PHE A 93 -2.15 -7.61 12.21
N LEU A 94 -2.19 -8.52 13.17
CA LEU A 94 -2.81 -8.27 14.46
C LEU A 94 -2.08 -7.16 15.23
N LEU A 95 -0.74 -7.12 15.17
CA LEU A 95 0.06 -6.04 15.72
C LEU A 95 -0.19 -4.69 15.03
N ILE A 96 -0.42 -4.68 13.71
CA ILE A 96 -0.79 -3.46 12.97
C ILE A 96 -2.14 -2.93 13.45
N VAL A 97 -3.13 -3.80 13.65
CA VAL A 97 -4.45 -3.40 14.19
C VAL A 97 -4.30 -2.81 15.60
N LEU A 98 -3.47 -3.42 16.46
CA LEU A 98 -3.18 -2.87 17.78
C LEU A 98 -2.49 -1.51 17.71
N ALA A 99 -1.56 -1.32 16.78
CA ALA A 99 -0.92 -0.01 16.57
C ALA A 99 -1.93 1.06 16.17
N VAL A 100 -2.88 0.74 15.27
CA VAL A 100 -3.98 1.65 14.90
C VAL A 100 -4.82 1.98 16.14
N PHE A 101 -5.22 0.99 16.92
CA PHE A 101 -6.01 1.21 18.14
C PHE A 101 -5.31 2.15 19.14
N VAL A 102 -4.03 1.93 19.40
CA VAL A 102 -3.25 2.74 20.36
C VAL A 102 -3.13 4.19 19.88
N ILE A 103 -2.90 4.42 18.59
CA ILE A 103 -2.74 5.78 18.03
C ILE A 103 -4.04 6.57 18.08
N PHE A 104 -5.19 5.91 17.92
CA PHE A 104 -6.50 6.56 17.96
C PHE A 104 -7.05 6.72 19.39
N LYS A 105 -6.47 6.03 20.38
CA LYS A 105 -6.90 6.13 21.78
C LYS A 105 -6.44 7.45 22.39
N LYS A 106 -7.39 8.33 22.69
CA LYS A 106 -7.15 9.56 23.47
C LYS A 106 -7.18 9.22 24.95
N TRP A 107 -6.10 9.52 25.66
CA TRP A 107 -6.00 9.44 27.12
C TRP A 107 -6.28 10.80 27.73
#